data_AF-A0A8D0WXW2-F1
#
_entry.id   AF-A0A8D0WXW2-F1
#
_cell.length_a   1.000
_cell.length_b   1.000
_cell.length_c   1.000
_cell.angle_alpha   90.00
_cell.angle_beta   90.00
_cell.angle_gamma   90.00
#
_symmetry.space_group_name_H-M   'P 1'
#
loop_
_entity.id
_entity.type
_entity.pdbx_description
1 polymer ?
#
loop_
_entity_poly.entity_id
_entity_poly.type
_entity_poly.pdbx_seq_one_letter_code
_entity_poly.pdbx_strand_id
1 'polypeptide(L)'
;MLVGTHSWQASSPAWLSCLCCCGWGPSSIICPRIQCLALGLAEGTELYRPLRESHKVPGLLVLSYPTPLYFGTRGQFRRILEWHLRLGEGGQEAPKTDDPPDAVAEPVRVVVLDCSGVPFADAAGARDVVQLASRCRDAGIHLLLAQCNASVLGTLTQAGLLDRVSPEQLFVSVQDAAAYALETLELSGPKTCTVWV
;
A
#
# COMPACT_ATOMS: atom_id res chain seq x y z
N MET A 1 -53.25 -35.93 -8.88
CA MET A 1 -51.92 -36.11 -8.27
C MET A 1 -51.29 -34.74 -8.10
N LEU A 2 -51.14 -34.33 -6.84
CA LEU A 2 -50.38 -33.15 -6.40
C LEU A 2 -48.91 -33.30 -6.75
N VAL A 3 -48.23 -32.21 -7.13
CA VAL A 3 -47.09 -31.56 -6.44
C VAL A 3 -46.99 -30.15 -7.09
N GLY A 4 -47.04 -29.01 -6.42
CA GLY A 4 -46.45 -28.67 -5.12
C GLY A 4 -45.25 -27.74 -5.37
N THR A 5 -45.34 -26.54 -4.82
CA THR A 5 -44.45 -25.38 -4.93
C THR A 5 -42.99 -25.66 -4.54
N HIS A 6 -42.04 -24.82 -4.99
CA HIS A 6 -41.32 -23.87 -4.13
C HIS A 6 -40.14 -23.21 -4.87
N SER A 7 -40.29 -21.89 -5.01
CA SER A 7 -39.22 -20.91 -5.21
C SER A 7 -38.16 -21.05 -4.12
N TRP A 8 -36.89 -21.15 -4.52
CA TRP A 8 -35.76 -20.89 -3.62
C TRP A 8 -35.20 -19.50 -3.93
N GLN A 9 -35.69 -18.52 -3.17
CA GLN A 9 -34.97 -17.29 -2.88
C GLN A 9 -33.87 -17.65 -1.88
N ALA A 10 -32.61 -17.60 -2.30
CA ALA A 10 -31.47 -17.58 -1.40
C ALA A 10 -31.00 -16.14 -1.24
N SER A 11 -31.63 -15.44 -0.30
CA SER A 11 -31.08 -14.24 0.34
C SER A 11 -30.11 -14.70 1.42
N SER A 12 -28.82 -14.37 1.34
CA SER A 12 -27.85 -14.42 2.47
C SER A 12 -26.43 -14.01 2.03
N PRO A 13 -25.55 -13.57 2.96
CA PRO A 13 -25.30 -12.15 3.18
C PRO A 13 -23.83 -11.77 2.88
N ALA A 14 -23.59 -10.46 2.89
CA ALA A 14 -22.29 -9.82 2.74
C ALA A 14 -21.31 -10.12 3.89
N TRP A 15 -20.80 -11.35 4.03
CA TRP A 15 -19.69 -11.68 4.94
C TRP A 15 -18.93 -12.91 4.43
N LEU A 16 -18.12 -12.78 3.36
CA LEU A 16 -17.21 -13.87 2.91
C LEU A 16 -16.11 -13.40 1.93
N SER A 17 -15.52 -12.22 2.12
CA SER A 17 -14.29 -11.82 1.39
C SER A 17 -13.04 -11.84 2.28
N CYS A 18 -12.86 -12.95 2.99
CA CYS A 18 -11.58 -13.34 3.59
C CYS A 18 -11.32 -14.81 3.26
N LEU A 19 -11.22 -15.13 1.97
CA LEU A 19 -10.62 -16.38 1.53
C LEU A 19 -9.49 -16.08 0.55
N CYS A 20 -8.29 -16.41 1.01
CA CYS A 20 -7.16 -16.75 0.18
C CYS A 20 -7.63 -17.49 -1.09
N CYS A 21 -7.13 -17.09 -2.25
CA CYS A 21 -7.17 -17.89 -3.47
C CYS A 21 -6.37 -19.19 -3.25
N CYS A 22 -6.95 -20.16 -2.54
CA CYS A 22 -6.52 -21.54 -2.45
C CYS A 22 -7.75 -22.40 -2.71
N GLY A 23 -8.22 -22.40 -3.96
CA GLY A 23 -9.17 -23.39 -4.44
C GLY A 23 -8.55 -24.77 -4.34
N TRP A 24 -9.26 -25.70 -3.71
CA TRP A 24 -8.85 -27.09 -3.52
C TRP A 24 -8.69 -27.79 -4.88
N GLY A 25 -7.44 -28.03 -5.27
CA GLY A 25 -7.07 -28.91 -6.37
C GLY A 25 -5.75 -29.61 -6.05
N PRO A 26 -5.51 -30.83 -6.54
CA PRO A 26 -4.35 -31.66 -6.19
C PRO A 26 -2.98 -31.15 -6.73
N SER A 27 -2.91 -29.88 -7.13
CA SER A 27 -1.68 -29.17 -7.48
C SER A 27 -1.68 -27.81 -6.79
N SER A 28 -1.69 -27.84 -5.46
CA SER A 28 -1.55 -26.65 -4.63
C SER A 28 -0.13 -26.11 -4.79
N ILE A 29 0.06 -25.15 -5.69
CA ILE A 29 1.19 -24.23 -5.62
C ILE A 29 1.07 -23.56 -4.25
N ILE A 30 2.03 -23.83 -3.36
CA ILE A 30 2.11 -23.16 -2.06
C ILE A 30 2.28 -21.68 -2.36
N CYS A 31 1.20 -20.91 -2.23
CA CYS A 31 1.26 -19.46 -2.30
C CYS A 31 1.88 -18.98 -0.97
N PRO A 32 3.11 -18.45 -0.95
CA PRO A 32 3.71 -17.97 0.29
C PRO A 32 2.81 -16.86 0.86
N ARG A 33 2.55 -16.87 2.17
CA ARG A 33 1.89 -15.74 2.83
C ARG A 33 2.81 -14.53 2.73
N ILE A 34 2.49 -13.62 1.82
CA ILE A 34 3.18 -12.33 1.70
C ILE A 34 2.76 -11.47 2.90
N GLN A 35 3.72 -11.13 3.75
CA GLN A 35 3.51 -10.18 4.84
C GLN A 35 4.14 -8.86 4.43
N CYS A 36 3.35 -7.95 3.85
CA CYS A 36 3.73 -6.54 3.82
C CYS A 36 3.62 -6.01 5.24
N LEU A 37 4.66 -5.32 5.70
CA LEU A 37 4.76 -4.83 7.06
C LEU A 37 4.69 -3.30 7.05
N ALA A 38 3.71 -2.76 7.76
CA ALA A 38 3.71 -1.34 8.06
C ALA A 38 4.72 -1.05 9.17
N LEU A 39 5.59 -0.07 8.92
CA LEU A 39 6.63 0.37 9.82
C LEU A 39 6.23 1.69 10.51
N GLY A 40 6.77 1.91 11.70
CA GLY A 40 6.68 3.17 12.44
C GLY A 40 8.04 3.58 12.98
N LEU A 41 8.11 4.82 13.47
CA LEU A 41 9.32 5.40 14.03
C LEU A 41 9.56 4.84 15.44
N ALA A 42 10.75 4.32 15.70
CA ALA A 42 11.13 3.89 17.03
C ALA A 42 11.51 5.13 17.88
N GLU A 43 10.98 5.18 19.11
CA GLU A 43 11.10 6.34 19.99
C GLU A 43 12.56 6.77 20.24
N GLY A 44 12.83 8.07 20.12
CA GLY A 44 14.16 8.63 20.32
C GLY A 44 15.19 8.23 19.26
N THR A 45 14.76 7.68 18.12
CA THR A 45 15.64 7.26 17.02
C THR A 45 15.07 7.65 15.66
N GLU A 46 15.90 7.54 14.62
CA GLU A 46 15.48 7.66 13.21
C GLU A 46 15.11 6.31 12.59
N LEU A 47 15.06 5.24 13.40
CA LEU A 47 14.89 3.88 12.90
C LEU A 47 13.41 3.55 12.71
N TYR A 48 13.08 3.00 11.54
CA TYR A 48 11.75 2.47 11.26
C TYR A 48 11.69 0.96 11.58
N ARG A 49 10.72 0.56 12.40
CA ARG A 49 10.50 -0.82 12.87
C ARG A 49 9.04 -1.21 12.69
N PRO A 50 8.67 -2.50 12.74
CA PRO A 50 7.27 -2.90 12.69
C PRO A 50 6.41 -2.14 13.70
N LEU A 51 5.19 -1.75 13.28
CA LEU A 51 4.29 -0.90 14.08
C LEU A 51 3.93 -1.43 15.48
N ARG A 52 4.18 -2.70 15.78
CA ARG A 52 3.97 -3.27 17.12
C ARG A 52 4.94 -2.69 18.15
N GLU A 53 6.08 -2.18 17.70
CA GLU A 53 7.21 -1.73 18.53
C GLU A 53 7.53 -0.24 18.31
N SER A 54 6.65 0.49 17.61
CA SER A 54 6.93 1.84 17.13
C SER A 54 5.64 2.65 16.97
N HIS A 55 5.78 3.97 16.75
CA HIS A 55 4.63 4.87 16.57
C HIS A 55 4.45 5.29 15.11
N LYS A 56 3.19 5.54 14.74
CA LYS A 56 2.85 6.04 13.40
C LYS A 56 3.23 7.52 13.30
N VAL A 57 3.70 7.91 12.12
CA VAL A 57 3.91 9.31 11.76
C VAL A 57 2.67 9.78 10.99
N PRO A 58 1.95 10.82 11.45
CA PRO A 58 0.76 11.30 10.75
C PRO A 58 1.06 11.76 9.33
N GLY A 59 0.20 11.40 8.37
CA GLY A 59 0.38 11.70 6.94
C GLY A 59 1.43 10.84 6.20
N LEU A 60 2.29 10.11 6.92
CA LEU A 60 3.33 9.23 6.36
C LEU A 60 3.00 7.75 6.58
N LEU A 61 3.05 6.97 5.50
CA LEU A 61 2.95 5.52 5.55
C LEU A 61 4.25 4.88 5.07
N VAL A 62 4.89 4.07 5.91
CA VAL A 62 6.09 3.30 5.51
C VAL A 62 5.74 1.83 5.44
N LEU A 63 5.97 1.19 4.29
CA LEU A 63 5.64 -0.21 4.02
C LEU A 63 6.88 -0.96 3.56
N SER A 64 7.23 -2.04 4.27
CA SER A 64 8.23 -3.01 3.81
C SER A 64 7.54 -4.13 3.05
N TYR A 65 8.02 -4.42 1.84
CA TYR A 65 7.47 -5.46 0.98
C TYR A 65 8.54 -6.53 0.67
N PRO A 66 8.74 -7.52 1.56
CA PRO A 66 9.86 -8.44 1.48
C PRO A 66 9.57 -9.65 0.58
N THR A 67 9.05 -9.42 -0.63
CA THR A 67 8.73 -10.51 -1.57
C THR A 67 9.10 -10.19 -3.01
N PRO A 68 9.40 -11.21 -3.84
CA PRO A 68 9.70 -10.97 -5.25
C PRO A 68 8.52 -10.34 -5.99
N LEU A 69 8.83 -9.46 -6.92
CA LEU A 69 7.83 -8.81 -7.78
C LEU A 69 7.78 -9.52 -9.13
N TYR A 70 6.91 -10.51 -9.25
CA TYR A 70 6.83 -11.28 -10.49
C TYR A 70 5.39 -11.66 -10.81
N PHE A 71 5.17 -12.29 -11.96
CA PHE A 71 3.83 -12.68 -12.41
C PHE A 71 3.02 -13.44 -11.33
N GLY A 72 3.66 -14.28 -10.52
CA GLY A 72 2.99 -15.06 -9.47
C GLY A 72 2.53 -14.26 -8.26
N THR A 73 3.11 -13.09 -7.98
CA THR A 73 2.80 -12.24 -6.81
C THR A 73 2.01 -10.99 -7.17
N ARG A 74 1.87 -10.70 -8.46
CA ARG A 74 1.24 -9.51 -9.05
C ARG A 74 -0.09 -9.11 -8.40
N GLY A 75 -1.03 -10.05 -8.28
CA GLY A 75 -2.36 -9.78 -7.73
C GLY A 75 -2.35 -9.49 -6.22
N GLN A 76 -1.39 -10.09 -5.50
CA GLN A 76 -1.22 -9.88 -4.07
C GLN A 76 -0.58 -8.54 -3.78
N PHE A 77 0.49 -8.18 -4.51
CA PHE A 77 1.16 -6.88 -4.40
C PHE A 77 0.13 -5.75 -4.46
N ARG A 78 -0.65 -5.69 -5.55
CA ARG A 78 -1.65 -4.63 -5.75
C ARG A 78 -2.64 -4.58 -4.60
N ARG A 79 -3.31 -5.70 -4.32
CA ARG A 79 -4.35 -5.77 -3.29
C ARG A 79 -3.84 -5.31 -1.93
N ILE A 80 -2.64 -5.73 -1.54
CA ILE A 80 -2.06 -5.40 -0.24
C ILE A 80 -1.73 -3.91 -0.17
N LEU A 81 -1.02 -3.37 -1.16
CA LEU A 81 -0.60 -1.97 -1.16
C LEU A 81 -1.81 -1.02 -1.28
N GLU A 82 -2.77 -1.35 -2.13
CA GLU A 82 -4.00 -0.58 -2.32
C GLU A 82 -4.87 -0.58 -1.07
N TRP A 83 -4.95 -1.71 -0.34
CA TRP A 83 -5.62 -1.78 0.96
C TRP A 83 -5.00 -0.83 1.98
N HIS A 84 -3.67 -0.83 2.09
CA HIS A 84 -2.95 0.06 3.00
C HIS A 84 -3.11 1.55 2.64
N LEU A 85 -3.16 1.85 1.35
CA LEU A 85 -3.30 3.21 0.83
C LEU A 85 -4.74 3.69 0.72
N ARG A 86 -5.72 2.82 1.01
CA ARG A 86 -7.16 3.08 0.81
C ARG A 86 -7.49 3.45 -0.65
N LEU A 87 -6.75 2.89 -1.61
CA LEU A 87 -6.95 3.06 -3.04
C LEU A 87 -7.93 1.99 -3.58
N GLY A 88 -9.20 2.08 -3.22
CA GLY A 88 -10.26 1.21 -3.77
C GLY A 88 -10.95 1.80 -5.00
N GLU A 89 -11.49 0.95 -5.88
CA GLU A 89 -12.51 1.37 -6.85
C GLU A 89 -13.89 1.30 -6.18
N GLY A 90 -14.42 2.46 -5.78
CA GLY A 90 -15.68 2.57 -5.06
C GLY A 90 -15.60 3.72 -4.06
N GLY A 91 -16.53 4.68 -4.18
CA GLY A 91 -16.53 5.91 -3.42
C GLY A 91 -16.45 5.73 -1.91
N GLN A 92 -16.14 6.84 -1.24
CA GLN A 92 -16.34 7.04 0.20
C GLN A 92 -17.67 6.44 0.66
N GLU A 93 -17.63 5.22 1.19
CA GLU A 93 -18.50 4.81 2.28
C GLU A 93 -17.56 4.39 3.40
N ALA A 94 -17.27 5.36 4.26
CA ALA A 94 -16.82 5.05 5.61
C ALA A 94 -17.83 4.07 6.22
N PRO A 95 -17.39 2.97 6.86
CA PRO A 95 -18.28 2.18 7.69
C PRO A 95 -18.93 3.12 8.70
N LYS A 96 -20.25 3.30 8.63
CA LYS A 96 -21.02 3.85 9.75
C LYS A 96 -21.04 2.77 10.82
N THR A 97 -20.01 2.77 11.65
CA THR A 97 -20.07 2.14 12.96
C THR A 97 -20.50 3.24 13.92
N ASP A 98 -21.56 3.01 14.70
CA ASP A 98 -22.11 3.94 15.70
C ASP A 98 -21.18 4.14 16.92
N ASP A 99 -19.88 3.93 16.74
CA ASP A 99 -18.86 4.17 17.77
C ASP A 99 -18.50 5.68 17.81
N PRO A 100 -18.10 6.21 18.98
CA PRO A 100 -17.59 7.57 19.09
C PRO A 100 -16.46 7.79 18.06
N PRO A 101 -16.29 9.00 17.49
CA PRO A 101 -15.23 9.26 16.54
C PRO A 101 -13.87 9.15 17.24
N ASP A 102 -13.35 7.94 17.32
CA ASP A 102 -11.91 7.69 17.49
C ASP A 102 -11.23 8.54 16.43
N ALA A 103 -10.35 9.42 16.90
CA ALA A 103 -9.68 10.47 16.13
C ALA A 103 -9.48 10.04 14.67
N VAL A 104 -10.16 10.74 13.74
CA VAL A 104 -10.06 10.49 12.30
C VAL A 104 -8.59 10.38 11.92
N ALA A 105 -8.11 9.16 11.68
CA ALA A 105 -6.71 8.93 11.38
C ALA A 105 -6.34 9.76 10.13
N GLU A 106 -5.36 10.63 10.28
CA GLU A 106 -4.94 11.58 9.24
C GLU A 106 -4.71 10.84 7.91
N PRO A 107 -5.24 11.35 6.78
CA PRO A 107 -5.09 10.69 5.50
C PRO A 107 -3.62 10.59 5.10
N VAL A 108 -3.26 9.46 4.49
CA VAL A 108 -1.91 9.25 3.94
C VAL A 108 -1.69 10.22 2.79
N ARG A 109 -0.64 11.03 2.88
CA ARG A 109 -0.20 11.96 1.81
C ARG A 109 1.11 11.51 1.17
N VAL A 110 1.96 10.81 1.92
CA VAL A 110 3.21 10.25 1.41
C VAL A 110 3.32 8.78 1.81
N VAL A 111 3.73 7.94 0.87
CA VAL A 111 4.06 6.54 1.13
C VAL A 111 5.50 6.24 0.74
N VAL A 112 6.24 5.61 1.65
CA VAL A 112 7.56 5.03 1.39
C VAL A 112 7.40 3.52 1.22
N LEU A 113 7.78 2.99 0.06
CA LEU A 113 7.90 1.56 -0.18
C LEU A 113 9.35 1.14 0.01
N ASP A 114 9.62 0.42 1.07
CA ASP A 114 10.91 -0.22 1.34
C ASP A 114 11.04 -1.50 0.51
N CYS A 115 11.93 -1.42 -0.49
CA CYS A 115 12.24 -2.49 -1.44
C CYS A 115 13.45 -3.33 -1.01
N SER A 116 14.00 -3.14 0.20
CA SER A 116 15.19 -3.86 0.66
C SER A 116 15.02 -5.39 0.65
N GLY A 117 13.80 -5.86 0.94
CA GLY A 117 13.45 -7.28 0.92
C GLY A 117 12.97 -7.80 -0.44
N VAL A 118 13.05 -7.02 -1.53
CA VAL A 118 12.66 -7.46 -2.88
C VAL A 118 13.89 -8.07 -3.58
N PRO A 119 13.98 -9.41 -3.71
CA PRO A 119 15.18 -10.05 -4.26
C PRO A 119 15.30 -9.85 -5.78
N PHE A 120 14.18 -9.82 -6.51
CA PHE A 120 14.15 -9.60 -7.95
C PHE A 120 12.77 -9.10 -8.40
N ALA A 121 12.71 -8.57 -9.62
CA ALA A 121 11.47 -8.25 -10.32
C ALA A 121 11.47 -8.80 -11.75
N ASP A 122 10.31 -9.18 -12.27
CA ASP A 122 10.09 -9.42 -13.70
C ASP A 122 9.26 -8.28 -14.33
N ALA A 123 9.04 -8.33 -15.64
CA ALA A 123 8.28 -7.31 -16.35
C ALA A 123 6.82 -7.17 -15.88
N ALA A 124 6.19 -8.25 -15.40
CA ALA A 124 4.82 -8.21 -14.90
C ALA A 124 4.75 -7.55 -13.52
N GLY A 125 5.65 -7.91 -12.60
CA GLY A 125 5.77 -7.27 -11.30
C GLY A 125 6.16 -5.80 -11.41
N ALA A 126 7.07 -5.46 -12.33
CA ALA A 126 7.46 -4.09 -12.59
C ALA A 126 6.30 -3.21 -13.06
N ARG A 127 5.45 -3.73 -13.97
CA ARG A 127 4.24 -3.02 -14.41
C ARG A 127 3.26 -2.74 -13.28
N ASP A 128 3.15 -3.63 -12.30
CA ASP A 128 2.27 -3.40 -11.15
C ASP A 128 2.81 -2.27 -10.24
N VAL A 129 4.13 -2.13 -10.09
CA VAL A 129 4.72 -0.98 -9.39
C VAL A 129 4.47 0.33 -10.15
N VAL A 130 4.62 0.33 -11.48
CA VAL A 130 4.34 1.51 -12.31
C VAL A 130 2.86 1.90 -12.24
N GLN A 131 1.97 0.91 -12.19
CA GLN A 131 0.55 1.18 -12.00
C GLN A 131 0.25 1.70 -10.60
N LEU A 132 0.87 1.15 -9.55
CA LEU A 132 0.76 1.69 -8.20
C LEU A 132 1.22 3.16 -8.16
N ALA A 133 2.36 3.49 -8.78
CA ALA A 133 2.86 4.87 -8.87
C ALA A 133 1.85 5.81 -9.55
N SER A 134 1.19 5.34 -10.61
CA SER A 134 0.15 6.10 -11.30
C SER A 134 -1.07 6.31 -10.38
N ARG A 135 -1.54 5.27 -9.69
CA ARG A 135 -2.68 5.37 -8.77
C ARG A 135 -2.39 6.26 -7.56
N CYS A 136 -1.18 6.21 -7.01
CA CYS A 136 -0.76 7.11 -5.95
C CYS A 136 -0.82 8.57 -6.43
N ARG A 137 -0.24 8.85 -7.61
CA ARG A 137 -0.29 10.18 -8.22
C ARG A 137 -1.72 10.68 -8.43
N ASP A 138 -2.60 9.84 -8.98
CA ASP A 138 -4.00 10.18 -9.24
C ASP A 138 -4.76 10.49 -7.93
N ALA A 139 -4.36 9.85 -6.82
CA ALA A 139 -4.91 10.09 -5.49
C ALA A 139 -4.21 11.21 -4.71
N GLY A 140 -3.23 11.91 -5.29
CA GLY A 140 -2.45 12.95 -4.60
C GLY A 140 -1.52 12.40 -3.52
N ILE A 141 -1.18 11.11 -3.57
CA ILE A 141 -0.23 10.45 -2.67
C ILE A 141 1.16 10.43 -3.32
N HIS A 142 2.15 10.98 -2.62
CA HIS A 142 3.54 10.92 -3.06
C HIS A 142 4.14 9.55 -2.76
N LEU A 143 4.47 8.78 -3.81
CA LEU A 143 5.17 7.50 -3.67
C LEU A 143 6.69 7.71 -3.69
N LEU A 144 7.37 7.23 -2.66
CA LEU A 144 8.84 7.19 -2.57
C LEU A 144 9.29 5.72 -2.54
N LEU A 145 10.39 5.40 -3.23
CA LEU A 145 11.00 4.07 -3.17
C LEU A 145 12.30 4.15 -2.38
N ALA A 146 12.43 3.29 -1.37
CA ALA A 146 13.64 3.17 -0.56
C ALA A 146 14.33 1.83 -0.81
N GLN A 147 15.65 1.80 -0.77
CA GLN A 147 16.47 0.59 -0.77
C GLN A 147 16.18 -0.36 -1.94
N CYS A 148 15.80 0.19 -3.10
CA CYS A 148 15.59 -0.61 -4.30
C CYS A 148 16.94 -1.03 -4.87
N ASN A 149 17.24 -2.32 -4.89
CA ASN A 149 18.48 -2.81 -5.45
C ASN A 149 18.59 -2.47 -6.95
N ALA A 150 19.82 -2.40 -7.48
CA ALA A 150 20.08 -1.93 -8.84
C ALA A 150 19.42 -2.77 -9.94
N SER A 151 19.33 -4.10 -9.75
CA SER A 151 18.70 -5.00 -10.73
C SER A 151 17.19 -4.82 -10.80
N VAL A 152 16.54 -4.73 -9.64
CA VAL A 152 15.11 -4.42 -9.52
C VAL A 152 14.84 -3.04 -10.10
N LEU A 153 15.61 -2.02 -9.71
CA LEU A 153 15.44 -0.66 -10.23
C LEU A 153 15.62 -0.59 -11.75
N GLY A 154 16.57 -1.32 -12.31
CA GLY A 154 16.75 -1.44 -13.76
C GLY A 154 15.51 -2.00 -14.45
N THR A 155 14.93 -3.06 -13.88
CA THR A 155 13.69 -3.68 -14.40
C THR A 155 12.49 -2.72 -14.30
N LEU A 156 12.35 -2.01 -13.16
CA LEU A 156 11.30 -1.00 -12.97
C LEU A 156 11.45 0.16 -13.97
N THR A 157 12.68 0.62 -14.18
CA THR A 157 13.00 1.70 -15.12
C THR A 157 12.66 1.31 -16.55
N GLN A 158 13.03 0.09 -16.97
CA GLN A 158 12.65 -0.46 -18.29
C GLN A 158 11.13 -0.57 -18.46
N ALA A 159 10.38 -0.76 -17.37
CA ALA A 159 8.92 -0.78 -17.39
C ALA A 159 8.27 0.61 -17.39
N GLY A 160 9.04 1.71 -17.34
CA GLY A 160 8.53 3.09 -17.37
C GLY A 160 8.33 3.72 -15.99
N LEU A 161 9.02 3.24 -14.94
CA LEU A 161 8.91 3.84 -13.60
C LEU A 161 9.23 5.33 -13.59
N LEU A 162 10.26 5.76 -14.30
CA LEU A 162 10.73 7.15 -14.29
C LEU A 162 9.79 8.13 -15.01
N ASP A 163 8.79 7.63 -15.74
CA ASP A 163 7.70 8.46 -16.26
C ASP A 163 6.72 8.87 -15.15
N ARG A 164 6.73 8.14 -14.03
CA ARG A 164 5.76 8.23 -12.92
C ARG A 164 6.39 8.60 -11.58
N VAL A 165 7.69 8.41 -11.42
CA VAL A 165 8.46 8.67 -10.19
C VAL A 165 9.74 9.39 -10.59
N SER A 166 9.99 10.58 -10.06
CA SER A 166 11.21 11.32 -10.37
C SER A 166 12.42 10.72 -9.64
N PRO A 167 13.67 10.97 -10.09
CA PRO A 167 14.86 10.49 -9.40
C PRO A 167 14.95 10.91 -7.93
N GLU A 168 14.41 12.08 -7.58
CA GLU A 168 14.36 12.62 -6.21
C GLU A 168 13.42 11.83 -5.29
N GLN A 169 12.58 10.94 -5.86
CA GLN A 169 11.72 10.03 -5.11
C GLN A 169 12.36 8.65 -4.89
N LEU A 170 13.64 8.48 -5.24
CA LEU A 170 14.40 7.24 -5.08
C LEU A 170 15.48 7.44 -4.00
N PHE A 171 15.45 6.59 -2.98
CA PHE A 171 16.31 6.73 -1.80
C PHE A 171 17.10 5.46 -1.50
N VAL A 172 18.30 5.64 -0.95
CA VAL A 172 19.17 4.54 -0.51
C VAL A 172 18.79 4.00 0.87
N SER A 173 17.97 4.72 1.63
CA SER A 173 17.49 4.31 2.96
C SER A 173 16.05 4.74 3.20
N VAL A 174 15.36 4.04 4.11
CA VAL A 174 14.01 4.45 4.57
C VAL A 174 14.07 5.77 5.34
N GLN A 175 15.17 6.02 6.04
CA GLN A 175 15.40 7.21 6.84
C GLN A 175 15.46 8.46 5.98
N ASP A 176 16.23 8.44 4.88
CA ASP A 176 16.31 9.56 3.95
C ASP A 176 14.95 9.81 3.26
N ALA A 177 14.26 8.74 2.86
CA ALA A 177 12.94 8.84 2.27
C ALA A 177 11.91 9.44 3.25
N ALA A 178 11.98 9.05 4.52
CA ALA A 178 11.11 9.58 5.56
C ALA A 178 11.42 11.04 5.89
N ALA A 179 12.70 11.44 5.95
CA ALA A 179 13.08 12.83 6.14
C ALA A 179 12.55 13.72 5.02
N TYR A 180 12.72 13.30 3.76
CA TYR A 180 12.14 13.99 2.60
C TYR A 180 10.60 14.02 2.65
N ALA A 181 9.97 12.93 3.09
CA ALA A 181 8.52 12.87 3.24
C ALA A 181 8.02 13.89 4.28
N LEU A 182 8.69 14.00 5.42
CA LEU A 182 8.32 14.95 6.48
C LEU A 182 8.39 16.40 5.99
N GLU A 183 9.45 16.78 5.27
CA GLU A 183 9.55 18.10 4.64
C GLU A 183 8.40 18.33 3.63
N THR A 184 8.08 17.31 2.83
CA THR A 184 6.95 17.36 1.88
C THR A 184 5.61 17.54 2.61
N LEU A 185 5.43 16.90 3.77
CA LEU A 185 4.22 16.99 4.58
C LEU A 185 4.07 18.36 5.24
N GLU A 186 5.17 19.00 5.65
CA GLU A 186 5.17 20.37 6.18
C GLU A 186 4.80 21.40 5.11
N LEU A 187 5.35 21.27 3.90
CA LEU A 187 5.08 22.18 2.77
C LEU A 187 3.64 22.04 2.24
N SER A 188 3.03 20.88 2.41
CA SER A 188 1.65 20.57 1.99
C SER A 188 0.60 20.80 3.09
N GLY A 189 1.01 21.22 4.29
CA GLY A 189 0.11 21.58 5.38
C GLY A 189 -0.78 22.80 5.04
N PRO A 190 -1.93 22.97 5.72
CA PRO A 190 -2.78 24.15 5.51
C PRO A 190 -1.98 25.41 5.86
N LYS A 191 -1.74 26.26 4.87
CA LYS A 191 -1.16 27.59 5.06
C LYS A 191 -2.10 28.39 5.94
N THR A 192 -1.84 28.46 7.24
CA THR A 192 -2.47 29.43 8.13
C THR A 192 -2.01 30.82 7.67
N CYS A 193 -2.84 31.47 6.86
CA CYS A 193 -2.72 32.91 6.62
C CYS A 193 -3.05 33.62 7.94
N THR A 194 -2.06 33.75 8.82
CA THR A 194 -2.13 34.71 9.91
C THR A 194 -2.00 36.09 9.29
N VAL A 195 -3.15 36.70 9.00
CA VAL A 195 -3.24 38.15 8.83
C VAL A 195 -2.88 38.73 10.20
N TRP A 196 -1.70 39.32 10.30
CA TRP A 196 -1.36 40.17 11.43
C TRP A 196 -2.18 41.45 11.31
N VAL A 197 -3.11 41.65 12.24
CA VAL A 197 -3.86 42.91 12.42
C VAL A 197 -3.07 43.82 13.34
#